data_AF-A0A960EX86-F1
#
_entry.id   AF-A0A960EX86-F1
#
_cell.length_a   1.000
_cell.length_b   1.000
_cell.length_c   1.000
_cell.angle_alpha   90.00
_cell.angle_beta   90.00
_cell.angle_gamma   90.00
#
_symmetry.space_group_name_H-M   'P 1'
#
loop_
_entity.id
_entity.type
_entity.pdbx_description
1 polymer ?
#
loop_
_entity_poly.entity_id
_entity_poly.type
_entity_poly.pdbx_seq_one_letter_code
_entity_poly.pdbx_strand_id
1 'polypeptide(L)'
;MSYFARRGTAVVVGVAVVALVVGAIMNLGDEPGDGGSTRPASGASSPDSTLGGDGAGGTDSTGVTGSGAVTDPTSADPTTAAESTTTVFTPRTDVLVDPASFGRPYSQAVPGVLTFRGNPTRSYYGTGPMPRTTPQVLWSYPGNGPMCGESSEYGNVRTWCGTGWTGQAAVFERDGRTWVVFGAYDYKIHFVDAATGQDIIPP
;
A
#
# COMPACT_ATOMS: atom_id res chain seq x y z
N MET A 1 -19.29 57.86 -36.56
CA MET A 1 -19.45 56.56 -35.86
C MET A 1 -18.28 55.66 -36.24
N SER A 2 -17.06 55.67 -35.68
CA SER A 2 -16.57 55.89 -34.30
C SER A 2 -17.01 54.83 -33.27
N TYR A 3 -16.82 53.54 -33.57
CA TYR A 3 -16.96 52.47 -32.56
C TYR A 3 -15.88 51.37 -32.59
N PHE A 4 -15.21 51.10 -33.72
CA PHE A 4 -14.26 49.97 -33.81
C PHE A 4 -12.77 50.31 -33.60
N ALA A 5 -12.36 51.58 -33.67
CA ALA A 5 -10.94 51.95 -33.52
C ALA A 5 -10.46 52.14 -32.06
N ARG A 6 -11.38 52.20 -31.08
CA ARG A 6 -11.03 52.49 -29.67
C ARG A 6 -10.81 51.25 -28.79
N ARG A 7 -11.21 50.05 -29.23
CA ARG A 7 -11.06 48.82 -28.43
C ARG A 7 -9.74 48.08 -28.69
N GLY A 8 -9.15 48.20 -29.88
CA GLY A 8 -7.85 47.58 -30.18
C GLY A 8 -6.70 48.18 -29.38
N THR A 9 -6.67 49.50 -29.23
CA THR A 9 -5.64 50.21 -28.47
C THR A 9 -5.73 49.95 -26.96
N ALA A 10 -6.94 49.82 -26.40
CA ALA A 10 -7.12 49.53 -24.98
C ALA A 10 -6.63 48.13 -24.58
N VAL A 11 -6.81 47.13 -25.45
CA VAL A 11 -6.34 45.75 -25.20
C VAL A 11 -4.82 45.64 -25.33
N VAL A 12 -4.22 46.30 -26.32
CA VAL A 12 -2.75 46.27 -26.53
C VAL A 12 -2.00 47.00 -25.40
N VAL A 13 -2.53 48.14 -24.93
CA VAL A 13 -1.97 48.86 -23.78
C VAL A 13 -2.11 48.03 -22.49
N GLY A 14 -3.24 47.34 -22.30
CA GLY A 14 -3.45 46.47 -21.13
C GLY A 14 -2.47 45.29 -21.04
N VAL A 15 -2.20 44.62 -22.16
CA VAL A 15 -1.24 43.51 -22.21
C VAL A 15 0.21 44.00 -22.02
N ALA A 16 0.56 45.16 -22.56
CA ALA A 16 1.90 45.73 -22.39
C ALA A 16 2.19 46.16 -20.93
N VAL A 17 1.18 46.69 -20.22
CA VAL A 17 1.32 47.08 -18.80
C VAL A 17 1.48 45.83 -17.92
N VAL A 18 0.73 44.75 -18.16
CA VAL A 18 0.87 43.50 -17.42
C VAL A 18 2.24 42.85 -17.66
N ALA A 19 2.75 42.86 -18.90
CA ALA A 19 4.07 42.33 -19.21
C ALA A 19 5.20 43.14 -18.55
N LEU A 20 5.08 44.47 -18.47
CA LEU A 20 6.05 45.33 -17.78
C LEU A 20 6.02 45.15 -16.26
N VAL A 21 4.85 44.93 -15.66
CA VAL A 21 4.73 44.66 -14.21
C VAL A 21 5.28 43.28 -13.85
N VAL A 22 5.01 42.25 -14.65
CA VAL A 22 5.60 40.91 -14.43
C VAL A 22 7.12 40.93 -14.66
N GLY A 23 7.59 41.65 -15.68
CA GLY A 23 9.03 41.83 -15.94
C GLY A 23 9.77 42.58 -14.83
N ALA A 24 9.12 43.53 -14.16
CA ALA A 24 9.71 44.24 -13.02
C ALA A 24 9.74 43.40 -11.72
N ILE A 25 8.75 42.52 -11.52
CA ILE A 25 8.71 41.61 -10.37
C ILE A 25 9.73 40.47 -10.52
N MET A 26 9.99 40.02 -11.75
CA MET A 26 10.99 38.97 -12.03
C MET A 26 12.44 39.47 -12.10
N ASN A 27 12.70 40.78 -11.96
CA ASN A 27 14.05 41.36 -12.04
C ASN A 27 14.51 42.01 -10.71
N LEU A 28 13.80 41.76 -9.60
CA LEU A 28 14.22 42.09 -8.25
C LEU A 28 14.62 40.79 -7.53
N GLY A 29 15.79 40.27 -7.89
CA GLY A 29 16.38 39.07 -7.31
C GLY A 29 17.82 38.93 -7.74
N ASP A 30 18.65 39.90 -7.35
CA ASP A 30 20.12 39.85 -7.47
C ASP A 30 20.68 38.84 -6.45
N GLU A 31 21.68 38.07 -6.88
CA GLU A 31 22.41 37.03 -6.13
C GLU A 31 23.43 37.63 -5.11
N PRO A 32 24.47 36.93 -4.59
CA PRO A 32 24.65 35.53 -4.15
C PRO A 32 25.12 35.45 -2.67
N GLY A 33 24.81 34.35 -1.98
CA GLY A 33 25.30 34.07 -0.63
C GLY A 33 26.16 32.81 -0.58
N ASP A 34 27.46 32.98 -0.75
CA ASP A 34 28.49 31.96 -0.59
C ASP A 34 28.64 31.56 0.89
N GLY A 35 28.73 30.26 1.17
CA GLY A 35 28.70 29.73 2.54
C GLY A 35 28.87 28.22 2.59
N GLY A 36 30.05 27.73 2.20
CA GLY A 36 30.44 26.35 2.47
C GLY A 36 30.53 26.04 3.96
N SER A 37 30.24 24.79 4.35
CA SER A 37 31.18 23.93 5.09
C SER A 37 30.49 22.68 5.64
N THR A 38 31.15 21.53 5.39
CA THR A 38 31.23 20.31 6.22
C THR A 38 30.01 19.37 6.36
N ARG A 39 30.10 18.28 5.59
CA ARG A 39 29.77 16.91 6.04
C ARG A 39 30.38 16.63 7.42
N PRO A 40 29.70 15.81 8.23
CA PRO A 40 30.37 14.63 8.77
C PRO A 40 29.64 13.36 8.34
N ALA A 41 30.42 12.41 7.87
CA ALA A 41 30.05 11.01 7.83
C ALA A 41 30.29 10.43 9.24
N SER A 42 29.23 9.92 9.85
CA SER A 42 29.26 8.92 10.93
C SER A 42 27.93 8.15 10.77
N GLY A 43 27.88 6.85 10.56
CA GLY A 43 28.65 5.83 11.27
C GLY A 43 27.83 5.37 12.48
N ALA A 44 26.70 4.72 12.24
CA ALA A 44 25.98 3.95 13.27
C ALA A 44 25.26 2.78 12.61
N SER A 45 25.94 1.64 12.64
CA SER A 45 25.44 0.32 12.28
C SER A 45 24.24 -0.04 13.16
N SER A 46 23.13 -0.45 12.54
CA SER A 46 22.07 -1.21 13.23
C SER A 46 22.33 -2.70 13.02
N PRO A 47 22.19 -3.57 14.04
CA PRO A 47 22.49 -4.98 13.91
C PRO A 47 21.44 -5.71 13.04
N ASP A 48 21.96 -6.31 11.98
CA ASP A 48 21.31 -7.27 11.11
C ASP A 48 20.89 -8.52 11.91
N SER A 49 19.59 -8.83 11.91
CA SER A 49 19.05 -10.07 12.50
C SER A 49 18.73 -11.04 11.38
N THR A 50 19.77 -11.69 10.87
CA THR A 50 19.66 -12.78 9.90
C THR A 50 19.38 -14.10 10.64
N LEU A 51 18.11 -14.51 10.67
CA LEU A 51 17.73 -15.92 10.85
C LEU A 51 18.00 -16.64 9.52
N GLY A 52 19.23 -17.14 9.36
CA GLY A 52 19.63 -18.00 8.24
C GLY A 52 19.20 -19.44 8.50
N GLY A 53 18.16 -19.88 7.80
CA GLY A 53 17.73 -21.26 7.72
C GLY A 53 18.63 -22.11 6.81
N ASP A 54 18.57 -23.42 7.06
CA ASP A 54 19.39 -24.47 6.51
C ASP A 54 19.38 -24.53 4.97
N GLY A 55 20.57 -24.39 4.38
CA GLY A 55 20.82 -24.57 2.96
C GLY A 55 21.77 -25.74 2.72
N ALA A 56 21.22 -26.84 2.22
CA ALA A 56 21.96 -28.01 1.75
C ALA A 56 22.97 -27.64 0.66
N GLY A 57 24.24 -27.94 0.90
CA GLY A 57 25.32 -27.87 -0.08
C GLY A 57 25.92 -29.26 -0.29
N GLY A 58 25.66 -29.84 -1.45
CA GLY A 58 26.31 -31.06 -1.89
C GLY A 58 27.69 -30.78 -2.47
N THR A 59 28.63 -31.69 -2.21
CA THR A 59 29.65 -32.26 -3.10
C THR A 59 30.55 -33.14 -2.24
N ASP A 60 30.70 -34.43 -2.54
CA ASP A 60 31.91 -34.88 -3.24
C ASP A 60 31.79 -36.34 -3.69
N SER A 61 32.26 -36.60 -4.91
CA SER A 61 32.39 -37.94 -5.47
C SER A 61 33.86 -38.35 -5.40
N THR A 62 34.17 -39.42 -4.66
CA THR A 62 35.40 -40.20 -4.85
C THR A 62 35.04 -41.68 -4.83
N GLY A 63 35.37 -42.38 -5.92
CA GLY A 63 35.05 -43.78 -6.13
C GLY A 63 36.05 -44.71 -5.45
N VAL A 64 35.57 -45.91 -5.10
CA VAL A 64 36.37 -47.12 -4.96
C VAL A 64 35.55 -48.31 -5.44
N THR A 65 36.10 -49.04 -6.42
CA THR A 65 35.65 -50.34 -6.91
C THR A 65 35.99 -51.42 -5.87
N GLY A 66 35.02 -52.28 -5.51
CA GLY A 66 35.26 -53.39 -4.59
C GLY A 66 34.18 -54.45 -4.68
N SER A 67 34.46 -55.51 -5.42
CA SER A 67 33.70 -56.77 -5.48
C SER A 67 33.76 -57.48 -4.14
N GLY A 68 32.61 -57.84 -3.57
CA GLY A 68 32.51 -58.70 -2.39
C GLY A 68 31.07 -59.12 -2.15
N ALA A 69 30.71 -60.32 -2.59
CA ALA A 69 29.45 -60.93 -2.23
C ALA A 69 29.43 -61.22 -0.73
N VAL A 70 28.47 -60.62 -0.02
CA VAL A 70 28.14 -60.98 1.36
C VAL A 70 26.66 -61.34 1.37
N THR A 71 26.39 -62.64 1.52
CA THR A 71 25.05 -63.18 1.78
C THR A 71 24.68 -62.86 3.22
N ASP A 72 23.81 -61.89 3.42
CA ASP A 72 23.20 -61.60 4.73
C ASP A 72 21.94 -62.48 4.90
N PRO A 73 21.75 -63.17 6.04
CA PRO A 73 20.53 -63.90 6.29
C PRO A 73 19.38 -62.92 6.56
N THR A 74 18.34 -63.00 5.73
CA THR A 74 17.04 -62.36 5.98
C THR A 74 16.48 -62.81 7.32
N SER A 75 16.54 -61.93 8.32
CA SER A 75 15.71 -62.00 9.52
C SER A 75 14.53 -61.07 9.30
N ALA A 76 13.39 -61.62 8.89
CA ALA A 76 12.13 -60.90 8.79
C ALA A 76 11.59 -60.65 10.21
N ASP A 77 11.89 -59.47 10.76
CA ASP A 77 11.25 -58.97 11.97
C ASP A 77 9.79 -58.61 11.63
N PRO A 78 8.77 -59.08 12.37
CA PRO A 78 7.39 -58.69 12.10
C PRO A 78 7.21 -57.20 12.40
N THR A 79 7.25 -56.37 11.36
CA THR A 79 6.81 -54.97 11.42
C THR A 79 5.33 -54.97 11.76
N THR A 80 5.02 -54.80 13.04
CA THR A 80 3.65 -54.53 13.51
C THR A 80 3.29 -53.14 13.02
N ALA A 81 2.44 -53.06 12.00
CA ALA A 81 1.88 -51.81 11.52
C ALA A 81 1.07 -51.17 12.66
N ALA A 82 1.61 -50.11 13.27
CA ALA A 82 0.89 -49.34 14.27
C ALA A 82 -0.32 -48.68 13.59
N GLU A 83 -1.52 -49.03 14.02
CA GLU A 83 -2.75 -48.38 13.59
C GLU A 83 -2.70 -46.90 14.02
N SER A 84 -2.53 -46.00 13.05
CA SER A 84 -2.60 -44.56 13.29
C SER A 84 -4.07 -44.14 13.41
N THR A 85 -4.56 -44.06 14.64
CA THR A 85 -5.86 -43.45 14.92
C THR A 85 -5.79 -41.96 14.64
N THR A 86 -6.25 -41.54 13.45
CA THR A 86 -6.39 -40.12 13.12
C THR A 86 -7.63 -39.60 13.84
N THR A 87 -7.43 -38.82 14.90
CA THR A 87 -8.51 -38.08 15.54
C THR A 87 -8.98 -36.97 14.62
N VAL A 88 -10.28 -36.88 14.37
CA VAL A 88 -10.86 -35.82 13.52
C VAL A 88 -10.81 -34.51 14.30
N PHE A 89 -10.09 -33.52 13.77
CA PHE A 89 -10.03 -32.18 14.34
C PHE A 89 -11.42 -31.51 14.24
N THR A 90 -11.96 -31.07 15.38
CA THR A 90 -13.18 -30.26 15.43
C THR A 90 -12.82 -28.84 15.88
N PRO A 91 -13.00 -27.80 15.03
CA PRO A 91 -12.66 -26.44 15.39
C PRO A 91 -13.57 -25.89 16.49
N ARG A 92 -13.00 -25.14 17.44
CA ARG A 92 -13.73 -24.42 18.51
C ARG A 92 -14.28 -23.09 18.00
N THR A 93 -15.26 -23.16 17.10
CA THR A 93 -15.88 -21.99 16.46
C THR A 93 -16.80 -21.18 17.39
N ASP A 94 -17.00 -21.67 18.62
CA ASP A 94 -17.73 -21.00 19.70
C ASP A 94 -16.93 -19.84 20.31
N VAL A 95 -15.59 -19.90 20.24
CA VAL A 95 -14.69 -18.90 20.82
C VAL A 95 -13.70 -18.36 19.78
N LEU A 96 -13.28 -19.20 18.84
CA LEU A 96 -12.35 -18.83 17.77
C LEU A 96 -13.10 -18.64 16.45
N VAL A 97 -12.52 -17.85 15.56
CA VAL A 97 -13.02 -17.75 14.19
C VAL A 97 -12.92 -19.10 13.50
N ASP A 98 -13.92 -19.44 12.69
CA ASP A 98 -13.91 -20.64 11.86
C ASP A 98 -12.73 -20.62 10.87
N PRO A 99 -11.79 -21.59 10.94
CA PRO A 99 -10.68 -21.69 10.00
C PRO A 99 -11.13 -21.78 8.53
N ALA A 100 -12.30 -22.37 8.26
CA ALA A 100 -12.85 -22.48 6.92
C ALA A 100 -13.24 -21.11 6.30
N SER A 101 -13.37 -20.07 7.13
CA SER A 101 -13.62 -18.69 6.69
C SER A 101 -12.37 -17.99 6.12
N PHE A 102 -11.19 -18.62 6.19
CA PHE A 102 -9.97 -18.07 5.59
C PHE A 102 -10.16 -17.80 4.08
N GLY A 103 -9.75 -16.62 3.63
CA GLY A 103 -9.90 -16.17 2.24
C GLY A 103 -11.34 -15.86 1.82
N ARG A 104 -12.33 -15.94 2.71
CA ARG A 104 -13.74 -15.66 2.39
C ARG A 104 -14.13 -14.21 2.75
N PRO A 105 -15.03 -13.56 1.98
CA PRO A 105 -15.52 -12.24 2.34
C PRO A 105 -16.29 -12.28 3.66
N TYR A 106 -16.23 -11.18 4.42
CA TYR A 106 -16.99 -11.05 5.67
C TYR A 106 -18.50 -11.12 5.48
N SER A 107 -19.01 -10.45 4.45
CA SER A 107 -20.45 -10.36 4.16
C SER A 107 -20.80 -11.15 2.90
N GLN A 108 -21.94 -11.83 2.94
CA GLN A 108 -22.57 -12.43 1.76
C GLN A 108 -23.58 -11.48 1.09
N ALA A 109 -24.01 -10.42 1.79
CA ALA A 109 -25.03 -9.49 1.32
C ALA A 109 -24.44 -8.26 0.61
N VAL A 110 -23.26 -7.81 1.05
CA VAL A 110 -22.58 -6.63 0.52
C VAL A 110 -21.23 -7.07 -0.05
N PRO A 111 -21.07 -7.08 -1.38
CA PRO A 111 -19.80 -7.38 -2.03
C PRO A 111 -18.76 -6.31 -1.66
N GLY A 112 -17.59 -6.74 -1.18
CA GLY A 112 -16.49 -5.82 -0.90
C GLY A 112 -15.57 -6.23 0.24
N VAL A 113 -14.61 -5.35 0.51
CA VAL A 113 -13.67 -5.39 1.63
C VAL A 113 -14.19 -4.43 2.69
N LEU A 114 -15.00 -4.93 3.62
CA LEU A 114 -15.77 -4.12 4.58
C LEU A 114 -15.03 -3.79 5.88
N THR A 115 -13.96 -4.52 6.15
CA THR A 115 -13.16 -4.40 7.36
C THR A 115 -11.68 -4.49 7.00
N PHE A 116 -10.80 -4.21 7.95
CA PHE A 116 -9.37 -4.35 7.78
C PHE A 116 -9.02 -5.77 7.32
N ARG A 117 -8.41 -5.89 6.14
CA ARG A 117 -8.13 -7.17 5.47
C ARG A 117 -9.35 -8.09 5.32
N GLY A 118 -10.53 -7.48 5.17
CA GLY A 118 -11.72 -8.03 4.53
C GLY A 118 -12.56 -9.05 5.29
N ASN A 119 -12.02 -9.68 6.34
CA ASN A 119 -12.74 -10.65 7.18
C ASN A 119 -12.08 -10.81 8.57
N PRO A 120 -12.69 -11.55 9.53
CA PRO A 120 -12.15 -11.70 10.88
C PRO A 120 -10.81 -12.42 10.95
N THR A 121 -10.50 -13.27 9.95
CA THR A 121 -9.17 -13.91 9.81
C THR A 121 -8.13 -13.00 9.14
N ARG A 122 -8.51 -11.77 8.75
CA ARG A 122 -7.67 -10.80 8.03
C ARG A 122 -7.03 -11.38 6.77
N SER A 123 -7.78 -12.15 5.99
CA SER A 123 -7.27 -12.95 4.88
C SER A 123 -7.98 -12.71 3.55
N TYR A 124 -8.85 -11.69 3.46
CA TYR A 124 -9.61 -11.38 2.26
C TYR A 124 -9.26 -9.99 1.70
N TYR A 125 -9.00 -9.92 0.40
CA TYR A 125 -8.49 -8.70 -0.27
C TYR A 125 -9.35 -8.26 -1.47
N GLY A 126 -10.53 -8.85 -1.65
CA GLY A 126 -11.38 -8.66 -2.83
C GLY A 126 -11.21 -9.78 -3.87
N THR A 127 -12.06 -9.76 -4.88
CA THR A 127 -12.15 -10.79 -5.94
C THR A 127 -11.79 -10.26 -7.33
N GLY A 128 -11.50 -8.97 -7.46
CA GLY A 128 -11.15 -8.34 -8.72
C GLY A 128 -9.93 -9.01 -9.38
N PRO A 129 -9.88 -9.08 -10.72
CA PRO A 129 -8.74 -9.67 -11.40
C PRO A 129 -7.48 -8.86 -11.10
N MET A 130 -6.37 -9.55 -10.84
CA MET A 130 -5.07 -8.90 -10.76
C MET A 130 -4.70 -8.35 -12.14
N PRO A 131 -4.36 -7.05 -12.27
CA PRO A 131 -3.92 -6.48 -13.54
C PRO A 131 -2.78 -7.29 -14.14
N ARG A 132 -2.91 -7.66 -15.43
CA ARG A 132 -1.87 -8.37 -16.20
C ARG A 132 -0.97 -7.42 -17.01
N THR A 133 -1.31 -6.14 -17.00
CA THR A 133 -0.59 -5.05 -17.65
C THR A 133 -0.02 -4.12 -16.59
N THR A 134 0.84 -3.19 -17.00
CA THR A 134 1.31 -2.11 -16.14
C THR A 134 0.11 -1.32 -15.60
N PRO A 135 -0.06 -1.22 -14.26
CA PRO A 135 -1.11 -0.40 -13.68
C PRO A 135 -1.00 1.06 -14.12
N GLN A 136 -2.14 1.73 -14.26
CA GLN A 136 -2.21 3.15 -14.57
C GLN A 136 -2.98 3.88 -13.45
N VAL A 137 -2.63 5.14 -13.22
CA VAL A 137 -3.38 6.00 -12.32
C VAL A 137 -4.66 6.43 -13.03
N LEU A 138 -5.81 5.93 -12.56
CA LEU A 138 -7.11 6.33 -13.08
C LEU A 138 -7.56 7.67 -12.49
N TRP A 139 -7.26 7.89 -11.21
CA TRP A 139 -7.53 9.13 -10.49
C TRP A 139 -6.65 9.24 -9.25
N SER A 140 -6.57 10.45 -8.70
CA SER A 140 -5.94 10.76 -7.42
C SER A 140 -6.91 11.57 -6.58
N TYR A 141 -6.93 11.35 -5.27
CA TYR A 141 -7.82 12.04 -4.35
C TYR A 141 -7.04 12.58 -3.13
N PRO A 142 -7.34 13.79 -2.64
CA PRO A 142 -8.24 14.78 -3.24
C PRO A 142 -7.61 15.48 -4.45
N GLY A 143 -8.43 16.05 -5.33
CA GLY A 143 -7.94 16.87 -6.44
C GLY A 143 -7.44 18.27 -6.03
N ASN A 144 -7.75 18.71 -4.80
CA ASN A 144 -7.60 20.09 -4.33
C ASN A 144 -6.60 20.24 -3.16
N GLY A 145 -5.68 19.30 -2.99
CA GLY A 145 -4.61 19.36 -1.99
C GLY A 145 -4.67 18.22 -0.98
N PRO A 146 -3.71 18.18 -0.05
CA PRO A 146 -3.59 17.09 0.91
C PRO A 146 -4.63 17.17 2.05
N MET A 147 -5.09 16.01 2.53
CA MET A 147 -5.99 15.88 3.70
C MET A 147 -5.17 15.98 4.99
N CYS A 148 -5.01 17.17 5.55
CA CYS A 148 -4.08 17.43 6.66
C CYS A 148 -4.74 17.80 7.98
N GLY A 149 -4.11 17.39 9.08
CA GLY A 149 -4.42 17.85 10.43
C GLY A 149 -3.22 17.75 11.36
N GLU A 150 -3.35 18.37 12.52
CA GLU A 150 -2.32 18.44 13.55
C GLU A 150 -2.45 17.31 14.59
N SER A 151 -1.33 16.80 15.07
CA SER A 151 -1.27 15.93 16.25
C SER A 151 0.00 16.20 17.06
N SER A 152 -0.03 15.85 18.35
CA SER A 152 1.15 15.98 19.22
C SER A 152 2.00 14.72 19.15
N GLU A 153 3.28 14.89 18.85
CA GLU A 153 4.29 13.83 18.82
C GLU A 153 5.49 14.28 19.67
N TYR A 154 5.79 13.51 20.73
CA TYR A 154 6.86 13.83 21.69
C TYR A 154 6.79 15.27 22.24
N GLY A 155 5.59 15.77 22.50
CA GLY A 155 5.35 17.12 23.02
C GLY A 155 5.42 18.23 21.97
N ASN A 156 5.60 17.91 20.69
CA ASN A 156 5.60 18.87 19.59
C ASN A 156 4.35 18.69 18.73
N VAL A 157 3.73 19.80 18.32
CA VAL A 157 2.65 19.76 17.33
C VAL A 157 3.26 19.52 15.96
N ARG A 158 2.72 18.54 15.23
CA ARG A 158 3.11 18.16 13.87
C ARG A 158 1.87 18.12 12.99
N THR A 159 2.01 18.61 11.75
CA THR A 159 0.99 18.43 10.71
C THR A 159 1.26 17.15 9.94
N TRP A 160 0.24 16.31 9.82
CA TRP A 160 0.25 15.07 9.06
C TRP A 160 -0.80 15.17 7.96
N CYS A 161 -0.54 14.51 6.83
CA CYS A 161 -1.40 14.58 5.67
C CYS A 161 -1.65 13.20 5.06
N GLY A 162 -2.83 13.01 4.47
CA GLY A 162 -3.25 11.76 3.85
C GLY A 162 -4.02 10.85 4.81
N THR A 163 -4.01 9.55 4.53
CA THR A 163 -4.81 8.54 5.26
C THR A 163 -4.08 7.91 6.45
N GLY A 164 -2.78 8.21 6.62
CA GLY A 164 -1.93 7.59 7.63
C GLY A 164 -1.70 6.09 7.41
N TRP A 165 -0.99 5.46 8.35
CA TRP A 165 -0.79 4.01 8.40
C TRP A 165 -1.91 3.35 9.23
N THR A 166 -2.58 2.30 8.76
CA THR A 166 -2.43 1.60 7.46
C THR A 166 -3.20 2.24 6.31
N GLY A 167 -4.17 3.12 6.61
CA GLY A 167 -4.92 3.84 5.58
C GLY A 167 -5.77 2.95 4.66
N GLN A 168 -6.04 1.69 5.03
CA GLN A 168 -6.85 0.80 4.19
C GLN A 168 -8.31 1.28 4.16
N ALA A 169 -8.81 1.63 2.97
CA ALA A 169 -10.21 1.97 2.76
C ALA A 169 -11.13 0.75 2.86
N ALA A 170 -12.36 0.98 3.30
CA ALA A 170 -13.46 0.07 3.04
C ALA A 170 -13.90 0.26 1.58
N VAL A 171 -13.95 -0.83 0.81
CA VAL A 171 -14.33 -0.79 -0.61
C VAL A 171 -15.50 -1.73 -0.83
N PHE A 172 -16.66 -1.21 -1.21
CA PHE A 172 -17.88 -2.02 -1.32
C PHE A 172 -18.90 -1.47 -2.30
N GLU A 173 -19.78 -2.36 -2.77
CA GLU A 173 -20.87 -1.97 -3.65
C GLU A 173 -22.09 -1.51 -2.86
N ARG A 174 -22.64 -0.37 -3.25
CA ARG A 174 -23.88 0.19 -2.71
C ARG A 174 -24.54 1.11 -3.72
N ASP A 175 -25.85 0.99 -3.88
CA ASP A 175 -26.67 1.86 -4.74
C ASP A 175 -26.14 1.92 -6.20
N GLY A 176 -25.66 0.79 -6.72
CA GLY A 176 -25.12 0.68 -8.08
C GLY A 176 -23.74 1.29 -8.29
N ARG A 177 -23.05 1.68 -7.23
CA ARG A 177 -21.69 2.25 -7.25
C ARG A 177 -20.74 1.44 -6.39
N THR A 178 -19.45 1.47 -6.72
CA THR A 178 -18.40 1.02 -5.81
C THR A 178 -17.91 2.22 -4.99
N TRP A 179 -18.11 2.14 -3.69
CA TRP A 179 -17.71 3.16 -2.72
C TRP A 179 -16.31 2.84 -2.20
N VAL A 180 -15.46 3.86 -2.11
CA VAL A 180 -14.17 3.83 -1.42
C VAL A 180 -14.29 4.76 -0.23
N VAL A 181 -14.32 4.20 0.98
CA VAL A 181 -14.59 4.94 2.22
C VAL A 181 -13.40 4.83 3.17
N PHE A 182 -12.88 5.98 3.61
CA PHE A 182 -11.71 6.03 4.50
C PHE A 182 -11.73 7.30 5.35
N GLY A 183 -11.06 7.23 6.50
CA GLY A 183 -10.71 8.42 7.28
C GLY A 183 -9.35 8.98 6.87
N ALA A 184 -9.12 10.26 7.14
CA ALA A 184 -7.85 10.92 6.87
C ALA A 184 -7.45 11.90 8.01
N TYR A 185 -6.24 12.46 7.91
CA TYR A 185 -5.69 13.36 8.92
C TYR A 185 -6.42 14.70 9.04
N ASP A 186 -7.21 15.10 8.05
CA ASP A 186 -8.09 16.27 8.12
C ASP A 186 -9.31 16.08 9.04
N TYR A 187 -9.34 14.97 9.79
CA TYR A 187 -10.38 14.59 10.76
C TYR A 187 -11.74 14.29 10.14
N LYS A 188 -11.76 13.95 8.84
CA LYS A 188 -12.98 13.67 8.09
C LYS A 188 -13.07 12.21 7.66
N ILE A 189 -14.28 11.82 7.23
CA ILE A 189 -14.55 10.56 6.53
C ILE A 189 -14.90 10.91 5.09
N HIS A 190 -14.16 10.31 4.16
CA HIS A 190 -14.32 10.54 2.73
C HIS A 190 -15.11 9.39 2.12
N PHE A 191 -16.08 9.74 1.27
CA PHE A 191 -16.90 8.79 0.52
C PHE A 191 -16.66 9.01 -0.96
N VAL A 192 -15.83 8.18 -1.59
CA VAL A 192 -15.35 8.41 -2.96
C VAL A 192 -15.94 7.36 -3.90
N ASP A 193 -16.37 7.79 -5.09
CA ASP A 193 -16.81 6.92 -6.17
C ASP A 193 -15.58 6.30 -6.86
N ALA A 194 -15.47 4.97 -6.82
CA ALA A 194 -14.28 4.27 -7.32
C ALA A 194 -14.05 4.43 -8.83
N ALA A 195 -15.11 4.71 -9.60
CA ALA A 195 -14.99 4.87 -11.05
C ALA A 195 -14.49 6.27 -11.44
N THR A 196 -14.77 7.29 -10.64
CA THR A 196 -14.52 8.69 -11.01
C THR A 196 -13.53 9.42 -10.09
N GLY A 197 -13.28 8.91 -8.89
CA GLY A 197 -12.47 9.59 -7.89
C GLY A 197 -13.12 10.85 -7.30
N GLN A 198 -14.44 11.00 -7.46
CA GLN A 198 -15.20 12.15 -6.94
C GLN A 198 -15.93 11.81 -5.64
N ASP A 199 -16.26 12.83 -4.86
CA ASP A 199 -17.08 12.67 -3.65
C ASP A 199 -18.49 12.17 -4.00
N ILE A 200 -18.92 11.11 -3.33
CA ILE A 200 -20.32 10.67 -3.26
C ILE A 200 -21.05 11.51 -2.22
N ILE A 201 -20.41 11.71 -1.06
CA ILE A 201 -20.88 12.53 0.05
C ILE A 201 -19.74 13.50 0.40
N PRO A 202 -20.01 14.81 0.55
CA PRO A 202 -18.98 15.76 0.96
C PRO A 202 -18.36 15.38 2.32
N PRO A 203 -17.03 15.50 2.47
CA PRO A 203 -16.30 15.15 3.69
C PRO A 203 -16.34 16.25 4.77
#